data_AF-A0A1B6C2C9-F1
#
_entry.id   AF-A0A1B6C2C9-F1
#
_cell.length_a   1.000
_cell.length_b   1.000
_cell.length_c   1.000
_cell.angle_alpha   90.00
_cell.angle_beta   90.00
_cell.angle_gamma   90.00
#
_symmetry.space_group_name_H-M   'P 1'
#
loop_
_entity.id
_entity.type
_entity.pdbx_description
1 polymer ?
#
loop_
_entity_poly.entity_id
_entity_poly.type
_entity_poly.pdbx_seq_one_letter_code
_entity_poly.pdbx_strand_id
1 'polypeptide(L)'
;MVNSEPNSVFLCKRNKLIYRWRTLHTKFYTFVFNFLILSHALCSVNCENEIDSSLISDVKDFNGLTEFSGGLITKKLRLDKSSSPYAVREDVIIDASGELVVEPGVEIRFAPMVGITVHGTLTAKGTSDEKIVFTNLNEPKRSPSLPKVRLVDGPTILGGRLQILHNGIWRGVCSNSRNWTLADLEVVCRQLGFQGGSWGGWWDRQNGVSQPRLLLESPDCRGTETTIEECNWSSRQLGAGVCDYHPDIGVQCLPYHVTSSNIVQHWRGLSFLYARHDEAFTQSNTLYISLSRSQLSFVDIRFAGSGRDYNATSAVHVEGVPPRMSSVSVVNSAYNGINITSPGAPITLDSCTLRNSRGYGVYINSSIGAALLNSCQISENGGDGVKYVHHEETFFQRKKIFDFCTLTTTSSQTFPITVTLEQSLYSPSRKECAQNFRTRWDQVLTVHFLQTTTDRNDSTVINVYDGSSVNDNLLASVTFRNSTKAQSVTSTRNTLFITYNAEPRTEVVTFIRVTSGYRKWYDLNITDSTVEDNNGRGIVIENLRSQIHLL
;
A
#
# COMPACT_ATOMS: atom_id res chain seq x y z
N MET A 1 29.70 50.12 -38.65
CA MET A 1 30.22 51.13 -37.70
C MET A 1 29.37 51.00 -36.45
N VAL A 2 29.88 50.52 -35.30
CA VAL A 2 30.57 51.34 -34.25
C VAL A 2 29.53 52.29 -33.61
N ASN A 3 29.18 52.31 -32.31
CA ASN A 3 29.66 51.69 -31.04
C ASN A 3 28.51 51.79 -29.97
N SER A 4 28.53 51.31 -28.70
CA SER A 4 29.34 50.32 -27.94
C SER A 4 28.76 50.11 -26.50
N GLU A 5 28.84 48.88 -25.97
CA GLU A 5 29.01 48.51 -24.52
C GLU A 5 27.99 48.90 -23.42
N PRO A 6 28.05 48.27 -22.22
CA PRO A 6 28.59 46.95 -21.80
C PRO A 6 27.46 46.12 -21.08
N ASN A 7 27.62 45.10 -20.23
CA ASN A 7 28.74 44.29 -19.68
C ASN A 7 28.20 42.88 -19.30
N SER A 8 29.04 41.88 -18.95
CA SER A 8 28.58 40.54 -18.52
C SER A 8 29.59 39.70 -17.69
N VAL A 9 29.02 38.88 -16.79
CA VAL A 9 29.45 37.55 -16.25
C VAL A 9 30.95 37.18 -16.19
N PHE A 10 31.40 36.68 -15.02
CA PHE A 10 32.67 35.93 -14.89
C PHE A 10 32.51 34.54 -14.24
N LEU A 11 33.26 33.56 -14.75
CA LEU A 11 33.22 32.15 -14.34
C LEU A 11 34.10 31.82 -13.12
N CYS A 12 33.70 30.79 -12.38
CA CYS A 12 34.52 30.13 -11.35
C CYS A 12 35.59 29.20 -11.98
N LYS A 13 36.82 29.18 -11.45
CA LYS A 13 37.90 28.25 -11.86
C LYS A 13 38.63 27.65 -10.65
N ARG A 14 38.79 26.32 -10.65
CA ARG A 14 39.58 25.54 -9.66
C ARG A 14 41.09 25.80 -9.81
N ASN A 15 41.82 25.84 -8.70
CA ASN A 15 43.28 25.79 -8.68
C ASN A 15 43.81 24.40 -8.24
N LYS A 16 44.93 23.98 -8.83
CA LYS A 16 45.66 22.72 -8.56
C LYS A 16 46.92 23.01 -7.74
N LEU A 17 47.30 22.11 -6.83
CA LEU A 17 48.60 22.17 -6.14
C LEU A 17 49.77 21.94 -7.11
N ILE A 18 50.89 22.60 -6.83
CA ILE A 18 52.22 22.26 -7.35
C ILE A 18 53.18 22.18 -6.15
N TYR A 19 53.76 21.00 -5.91
CA TYR A 19 54.86 20.82 -4.96
C TYR A 19 56.20 21.19 -5.62
N ARG A 20 57.13 21.77 -4.85
CA ARG A 20 58.55 21.87 -5.23
C ARG A 20 59.44 21.50 -4.06
N TRP A 21 60.26 20.47 -4.24
CA TRP A 21 61.17 19.92 -3.23
C TRP A 21 62.52 20.65 -3.18
N ARG A 22 63.09 20.82 -1.97
CA ARG A 22 64.54 20.64 -1.69
C ARG A 22 64.86 20.68 -0.18
N THR A 23 65.43 19.58 0.32
CA THR A 23 66.63 19.45 1.21
C THR A 23 66.93 20.56 2.25
N LEU A 24 67.30 20.30 3.52
CA LEU A 24 68.13 19.21 4.10
C LEU A 24 67.89 19.02 5.63
N HIS A 25 67.96 17.76 6.08
CA HIS A 25 68.55 17.26 7.34
C HIS A 25 68.31 17.86 8.75
N THR A 26 67.58 17.06 9.55
CA THR A 26 67.83 16.67 10.97
C THR A 26 67.92 17.67 12.14
N LYS A 27 67.11 17.32 13.17
CA LYS A 27 67.39 17.16 14.62
C LYS A 27 66.71 18.13 15.63
N PHE A 28 66.11 17.49 16.65
CA PHE A 28 65.69 17.94 17.98
C PHE A 28 64.48 18.90 18.16
N TYR A 29 63.33 18.25 18.37
CA TYR A 29 62.36 18.42 19.47
C TYR A 29 62.40 19.66 20.40
N THR A 30 61.16 20.12 20.68
CA THR A 30 60.66 20.91 21.83
C THR A 30 60.65 22.44 21.68
N PHE A 31 59.54 23.05 22.14
CA PHE A 31 59.25 24.50 22.25
C PHE A 31 59.03 25.32 20.96
N VAL A 32 57.87 25.11 20.31
CA VAL A 32 56.93 26.21 19.97
C VAL A 32 55.48 25.70 20.11
N PHE A 33 54.99 25.60 21.35
CA PHE A 33 53.55 25.70 21.61
C PHE A 33 53.21 27.21 21.67
N ASN A 34 52.03 27.61 21.20
CA ASN A 34 51.61 29.00 20.94
C ASN A 34 52.34 29.70 19.77
N PHE A 35 51.87 29.48 18.53
CA PHE A 35 51.56 30.54 17.54
C PHE A 35 50.91 29.98 16.26
N LEU A 36 49.92 29.08 16.39
CA LEU A 36 49.17 28.53 15.25
C LEU A 36 47.68 28.24 15.56
N ILE A 37 47.13 28.92 16.58
CA ILE A 37 45.70 28.92 16.93
C ILE A 37 45.21 30.37 16.83
N LEU A 38 45.09 30.91 15.60
CA LEU A 38 44.40 32.19 15.32
C LEU A 38 44.11 32.50 13.84
N SER A 39 44.28 31.55 12.90
CA SER A 39 43.97 31.76 11.46
C SER A 39 43.12 30.67 10.81
N HIS A 40 42.67 29.65 11.57
CA HIS A 40 41.74 28.61 11.10
C HIS A 40 40.34 28.74 11.72
N ALA A 41 40.12 29.74 12.58
CA ALA A 41 38.81 30.07 13.13
C ALA A 41 38.25 31.29 12.41
N LEU A 42 37.69 31.07 11.21
CA LEU A 42 36.68 31.94 10.52
C LEU A 42 36.32 31.40 9.12
N CYS A 43 36.16 30.08 8.95
CA CYS A 43 35.43 29.50 7.81
C CYS A 43 34.84 28.12 8.15
N SER A 44 34.11 28.06 9.26
CA SER A 44 33.19 26.96 9.58
C SER A 44 31.79 27.57 9.72
N VAL A 45 31.29 28.10 8.60
CA VAL A 45 29.86 28.42 8.47
C VAL A 45 29.16 27.11 8.12
N ASN A 46 28.12 26.76 8.87
CA ASN A 46 27.39 25.51 8.72
C ASN A 46 26.75 25.38 7.32
N CYS A 47 27.29 24.51 6.47
CA CYS A 47 26.66 24.12 5.19
C CYS A 47 25.78 22.86 5.34
N GLU A 48 25.03 22.74 6.45
CA GLU A 48 24.12 21.60 6.72
C GLU A 48 22.63 21.99 6.85
N ASN A 49 22.27 23.26 6.72
CA ASN A 49 20.88 23.74 6.84
C ASN A 49 20.46 24.71 5.71
N GLU A 50 20.68 24.34 4.45
CA GLU A 50 20.00 25.00 3.34
C GLU A 50 18.55 24.50 3.26
N ILE A 51 17.65 25.19 3.96
CA ILE A 51 16.20 25.01 3.86
C ILE A 51 15.75 25.54 2.50
N ASP A 52 14.96 24.75 1.75
CA ASP A 52 14.48 25.15 0.42
C ASP A 52 13.23 26.04 0.49
N SER A 53 13.34 27.17 1.18
CA SER A 53 12.23 28.13 1.35
C SER A 53 11.84 28.83 0.05
N SER A 54 12.53 28.57 -1.07
CA SER A 54 12.24 29.16 -2.39
C SER A 54 10.86 28.78 -2.95
N LEU A 55 10.27 27.70 -2.43
CA LEU A 55 8.97 27.16 -2.84
C LEU A 55 7.78 27.75 -2.07
N ILE A 56 8.02 28.61 -1.07
CA ILE A 56 6.97 29.21 -0.22
C ILE A 56 6.94 30.73 -0.45
N SER A 57 5.75 31.28 -0.70
CA SER A 57 5.54 32.73 -0.77
C SER A 57 5.46 33.34 0.64
N ASP A 58 6.22 34.40 0.90
CA ASP A 58 6.07 35.23 2.11
C ASP A 58 4.76 36.05 2.10
N VAL A 59 4.08 36.15 0.95
CA VAL A 59 2.85 36.91 0.75
C VAL A 59 1.66 35.96 0.62
N LYS A 60 0.63 36.19 1.43
CA LYS A 60 -0.66 35.49 1.36
C LYS A 60 -1.52 35.98 0.20
N ASP A 61 -2.28 35.07 -0.40
CA ASP A 61 -3.24 35.37 -1.46
C ASP A 61 -4.47 36.17 -0.95
N PHE A 62 -5.36 36.59 -1.85
CA PHE A 62 -6.59 37.30 -1.51
C PHE A 62 -7.55 36.52 -0.59
N ASN A 63 -7.36 35.20 -0.41
CA ASN A 63 -8.12 34.34 0.49
C ASN A 63 -7.39 34.07 1.82
N GLY A 64 -6.21 34.67 2.04
CA GLY A 64 -5.39 34.46 3.23
C GLY A 64 -4.58 33.15 3.23
N LEU A 65 -4.46 32.48 2.09
CA LEU A 65 -3.68 31.25 1.91
C LEU A 65 -2.22 31.61 1.59
N THR A 66 -1.28 30.85 2.13
CA THR A 66 0.14 30.96 1.77
C THR A 66 0.41 30.09 0.55
N GLU A 67 0.85 30.67 -0.56
CA GLU A 67 1.13 29.90 -1.77
C GLU A 67 2.40 29.04 -1.57
N PHE A 68 2.27 27.73 -1.76
CA PHE A 68 3.34 26.76 -1.86
C PHE A 68 3.36 26.29 -3.32
N SER A 69 4.37 26.73 -4.07
CA SER A 69 4.42 26.60 -5.54
C SER A 69 4.51 25.16 -6.04
N GLY A 70 4.87 24.20 -5.18
CA GLY A 70 5.04 22.80 -5.54
C GLY A 70 6.42 22.53 -6.14
N GLY A 71 6.49 21.64 -7.13
CA GLY A 71 7.73 21.27 -7.79
C GLY A 71 8.58 20.25 -7.02
N LEU A 72 9.89 20.26 -7.29
CA LEU A 72 10.84 19.24 -6.82
C LEU A 72 11.57 19.67 -5.54
N ILE A 73 11.27 19.03 -4.42
CA ILE A 73 11.98 19.19 -3.15
C ILE A 73 13.21 18.26 -3.15
N THR A 74 14.41 18.85 -3.24
CA THR A 74 15.69 18.12 -3.21
C THR A 74 16.44 18.24 -1.87
N LYS A 75 16.01 19.16 -1.01
CA LYS A 75 16.58 19.40 0.33
C LYS A 75 15.50 19.30 1.39
N LYS A 76 15.77 19.80 2.59
CA LYS A 76 14.78 19.90 3.66
C LYS A 76 13.89 21.12 3.45
N LEU A 77 12.58 20.93 3.39
CA LEU A 77 11.56 21.97 3.45
C LEU A 77 10.72 21.78 4.72
N ARG A 78 10.38 22.89 5.39
CA ARG A 78 9.48 22.90 6.54
C ARG A 78 8.25 23.75 6.20
N LEU A 79 7.08 23.24 6.56
CA LEU A 79 5.82 23.99 6.55
C LEU A 79 5.46 24.31 8.00
N ASP A 80 5.44 25.60 8.33
CA ASP A 80 5.27 26.13 9.67
C ASP A 80 3.81 26.53 9.93
N LYS A 81 3.35 26.32 11.16
CA LYS A 81 1.95 26.58 11.56
C LYS A 81 1.57 28.07 11.42
N SER A 82 2.52 28.98 11.63
CA SER A 82 2.33 30.45 11.47
C SER A 82 1.90 30.85 10.06
N SER A 83 2.33 30.10 9.05
CA SER A 83 2.02 30.34 7.64
C SER A 83 0.89 29.47 7.12
N SER A 84 0.26 28.64 7.98
CA SER A 84 -0.98 27.92 7.66
C SER A 84 -2.14 28.90 7.35
N PRO A 85 -3.13 28.52 6.53
CA PRO A 85 -3.16 27.37 5.63
C PRO A 85 -2.34 27.61 4.35
N TYR A 86 -1.83 26.54 3.76
CA TYR A 86 -1.09 26.56 2.50
C TYR A 86 -1.98 26.22 1.29
N ALA A 87 -1.74 26.87 0.16
CA ALA A 87 -2.33 26.55 -1.14
C ALA A 87 -1.29 25.90 -2.06
N VAL A 88 -1.64 24.78 -2.69
CA VAL A 88 -0.75 24.04 -3.60
C VAL A 88 -1.42 23.85 -4.95
N ARG A 89 -0.82 24.39 -6.02
CA ARG A 89 -1.39 24.41 -7.38
C ARG A 89 -0.64 23.57 -8.40
N GLU A 90 0.60 23.18 -8.09
CA GLU A 90 1.40 22.26 -8.89
C GLU A 90 1.85 21.05 -8.06
N ASP A 91 2.21 19.97 -8.75
CA ASP A 91 2.59 18.70 -8.11
C ASP A 91 3.84 18.84 -7.25
N VAL A 92 3.78 18.30 -6.04
CA VAL A 92 4.93 18.25 -5.12
C VAL A 92 5.63 16.91 -5.28
N ILE A 93 6.93 16.93 -5.57
CA ILE A 93 7.75 15.73 -5.68
C ILE A 93 8.88 15.84 -4.66
N ILE A 94 8.87 14.99 -3.64
CA ILE A 94 9.98 14.86 -2.70
C ILE A 94 10.97 13.86 -3.29
N ASP A 95 12.08 14.36 -3.81
CA ASP A 95 13.17 13.55 -4.36
C ASP A 95 13.76 12.59 -3.30
N ALA A 96 14.44 11.51 -3.71
CA ALA A 96 15.10 10.56 -2.81
C ALA A 96 16.15 11.19 -1.86
N SER A 97 16.61 12.41 -2.13
CA SER A 97 17.46 13.23 -1.25
C SER A 97 16.70 14.26 -0.39
N GLY A 98 15.45 14.58 -0.74
CA GLY A 98 14.64 15.60 -0.07
C GLY A 98 13.88 15.12 1.18
N GLU A 99 13.48 16.09 2.01
CA GLU A 99 12.63 15.89 3.19
C GLU A 99 11.58 17.00 3.27
N LEU A 100 10.30 16.66 3.35
CA LEU A 100 9.24 17.61 3.71
C LEU A 100 8.82 17.37 5.17
N VAL A 101 8.92 18.40 6.00
CA VAL A 101 8.47 18.39 7.40
C VAL A 101 7.26 19.30 7.54
N VAL A 102 6.16 18.76 8.08
CA VAL A 102 4.92 19.50 8.30
C VAL A 102 4.68 19.61 9.80
N GLU A 103 4.57 20.84 10.32
CA GLU A 103 4.30 21.11 11.73
C GLU A 103 2.88 20.68 12.17
N PRO A 104 2.66 20.38 13.46
CA PRO A 104 1.31 20.22 14.01
C PRO A 104 0.37 21.38 13.67
N GLY A 105 -0.90 21.08 13.42
CA GLY A 105 -1.92 22.07 13.11
C GLY A 105 -1.78 22.77 11.75
N VAL A 106 -0.85 22.36 10.89
CA VAL A 106 -0.76 22.86 9.51
C VAL A 106 -1.88 22.27 8.66
N GLU A 107 -2.52 23.14 7.87
CA GLU A 107 -3.51 22.78 6.85
C GLU A 107 -2.91 23.04 5.46
N ILE A 108 -3.01 22.07 4.56
CA ILE A 108 -2.52 22.15 3.17
C ILE A 108 -3.69 21.84 2.24
N ARG A 109 -3.95 22.78 1.32
CA ARG A 109 -5.07 22.74 0.38
C ARG A 109 -4.58 22.62 -1.06
N PHE A 110 -4.96 21.53 -1.72
CA PHE A 110 -4.50 21.21 -3.07
C PHE A 110 -5.54 21.59 -4.13
N ALA A 111 -5.07 22.06 -5.28
CA ALA A 111 -5.89 22.15 -6.48
C ALA A 111 -6.32 20.74 -6.98
N PRO A 112 -7.40 20.64 -7.77
CA PRO A 112 -7.81 19.38 -8.37
C PRO A 112 -6.67 18.65 -9.09
N MET A 113 -6.60 17.32 -8.97
CA MET A 113 -5.58 16.46 -9.59
C MET A 113 -4.11 16.66 -9.15
N VAL A 114 -3.83 17.65 -8.30
CA VAL A 114 -2.50 17.89 -7.70
C VAL A 114 -2.29 16.97 -6.50
N GLY A 115 -1.07 16.47 -6.28
CA GLY A 115 -0.75 15.70 -5.07
C GLY A 115 0.73 15.67 -4.74
N ILE A 116 1.06 14.91 -3.69
CA ILE A 116 2.45 14.73 -3.24
C ILE A 116 2.93 13.34 -3.65
N THR A 117 4.03 13.29 -4.41
CA THR A 117 4.79 12.08 -4.69
C THR A 117 6.04 12.05 -3.80
N VAL A 118 6.24 10.98 -3.06
CA VAL A 118 7.29 10.82 -2.05
C VAL A 118 8.24 9.70 -2.46
N HIS A 119 9.44 10.08 -2.93
CA HIS A 119 10.60 9.20 -3.06
C HIS A 119 11.58 9.40 -1.89
N GLY A 120 11.66 10.63 -1.35
CA GLY A 120 12.42 10.97 -0.16
C GLY A 120 11.70 10.64 1.14
N THR A 121 11.60 11.64 2.02
CA THR A 121 10.97 11.53 3.34
C THR A 121 9.84 12.55 3.52
N LEU A 122 8.65 12.12 3.92
CA LEU A 122 7.57 12.98 4.40
C LEU A 122 7.35 12.77 5.90
N THR A 123 7.56 13.83 6.68
CA THR A 123 7.41 13.86 8.13
C THR A 123 6.23 14.74 8.50
N ALA A 124 5.04 14.16 8.67
CA ALA A 124 3.84 14.85 9.17
C ALA A 124 3.45 14.25 10.53
N LYS A 125 3.73 14.98 11.62
CA LYS A 125 3.45 14.52 12.99
C LYS A 125 2.66 15.60 13.74
N GLY A 126 1.34 15.56 13.63
CA GLY A 126 0.44 16.37 14.44
C GLY A 126 0.26 15.80 15.85
N THR A 127 -0.70 16.37 16.57
CA THR A 127 -1.16 15.87 17.89
C THR A 127 -2.68 15.63 17.87
N SER A 128 -3.25 15.13 18.97
CA SER A 128 -4.72 15.00 19.11
C SER A 128 -5.46 16.32 18.89
N ASP A 129 -4.84 17.40 19.37
CA ASP A 129 -5.43 18.75 19.43
C ASP A 129 -5.04 19.58 18.20
N GLU A 130 -3.87 19.30 17.64
CA GLU A 130 -3.28 20.00 16.49
C GLU A 130 -2.97 19.01 15.37
N LYS A 131 -4.03 18.40 14.84
CA LYS A 131 -3.95 17.52 13.66
C LYS A 131 -3.45 18.27 12.42
N ILE A 132 -2.70 17.57 11.58
CA ILE A 132 -2.33 18.07 10.25
C ILE A 132 -3.45 17.71 9.26
N VAL A 133 -3.85 18.66 8.41
CA VAL A 133 -4.97 18.46 7.47
C VAL A 133 -4.47 18.59 6.03
N PHE A 134 -4.70 17.56 5.22
CA PHE A 134 -4.52 17.59 3.76
C PHE A 134 -5.91 17.52 3.11
N THR A 135 -6.34 18.60 2.45
CA THR A 135 -7.68 18.73 1.84
C THR A 135 -7.59 19.43 0.48
N ASN A 136 -8.71 19.60 -0.24
CA ASN A 136 -8.72 20.36 -1.50
C ASN A 136 -8.91 21.88 -1.26
N LEU A 137 -8.59 22.71 -2.26
CA LEU A 137 -8.79 24.18 -2.19
C LEU A 137 -10.25 24.59 -1.98
N ASN A 138 -11.19 23.79 -2.47
CA ASN A 138 -12.62 24.05 -2.45
C ASN A 138 -13.35 22.92 -1.70
N GLU A 139 -13.20 22.86 -0.37
CA GLU A 139 -13.82 21.79 0.44
C GLU A 139 -15.36 21.79 0.29
N PRO A 140 -15.97 20.69 -0.19
CA PRO A 140 -17.41 20.61 -0.35
C PRO A 140 -18.14 20.81 0.98
N LYS A 141 -19.03 21.81 1.05
CA LYS A 141 -19.82 22.14 2.25
C LYS A 141 -20.75 21.02 2.75
N ARG A 142 -20.88 19.93 2.01
CA ARG A 142 -21.68 18.74 2.36
C ARG A 142 -20.96 17.49 1.86
N SER A 143 -20.87 16.47 2.70
CA SER A 143 -20.40 15.15 2.28
C SER A 143 -21.32 14.57 1.20
N PRO A 144 -20.78 13.89 0.18
CA PRO A 144 -21.60 13.14 -0.76
C PRO A 144 -22.28 11.97 -0.04
N SER A 145 -23.59 11.83 -0.22
CA SER A 145 -24.36 10.69 0.28
C SER A 145 -24.03 9.43 -0.51
N LEU A 146 -24.05 8.28 0.18
CA LEU A 146 -23.88 6.98 -0.48
C LEU A 146 -24.93 6.75 -1.59
N PRO A 147 -24.55 6.13 -2.72
CA PRO A 147 -25.48 5.81 -3.78
C PRO A 147 -26.47 4.72 -3.32
N LYS A 148 -27.72 4.82 -3.75
CA LYS A 148 -28.76 3.79 -3.56
C LYS A 148 -28.58 2.56 -4.48
N VAL A 149 -27.43 2.44 -5.13
CA VAL A 149 -27.04 1.37 -6.05
C VAL A 149 -25.66 0.89 -5.63
N ARG A 150 -25.41 -0.41 -5.73
CA ARG A 150 -24.10 -1.02 -5.44
C ARG A 150 -23.84 -2.24 -6.32
N LEU A 151 -22.56 -2.54 -6.52
CA LEU A 151 -22.09 -3.77 -7.17
C LEU A 151 -21.43 -4.64 -6.10
N VAL A 152 -21.86 -5.90 -5.97
CA VAL A 152 -21.37 -6.83 -4.93
C VAL A 152 -20.93 -8.17 -5.55
N ASP A 153 -20.26 -9.00 -4.76
CA ASP A 153 -19.75 -10.35 -5.10
C ASP A 153 -18.72 -10.43 -6.25
N GLY A 154 -18.47 -9.32 -6.95
CA GLY A 154 -17.47 -9.23 -7.99
C GLY A 154 -16.02 -9.16 -7.50
N PRO A 155 -15.05 -9.30 -8.43
CA PRO A 155 -13.62 -9.26 -8.12
C PRO A 155 -13.12 -7.83 -7.85
N THR A 156 -13.84 -6.80 -8.30
CA THR A 156 -13.48 -5.39 -8.13
C THR A 156 -14.70 -4.53 -7.84
N ILE A 157 -14.50 -3.32 -7.30
CA ILE A 157 -15.59 -2.33 -7.15
C ILE A 157 -16.24 -1.91 -8.48
N LEU A 158 -15.56 -2.15 -9.60
CA LEU A 158 -15.99 -1.73 -10.93
C LEU A 158 -16.97 -2.73 -11.56
N GLY A 159 -17.13 -3.93 -11.03
CA GLY A 159 -18.03 -4.91 -11.63
C GLY A 159 -18.49 -5.99 -10.67
N GLY A 160 -19.75 -6.40 -10.77
CA GLY A 160 -20.38 -7.37 -9.87
C GLY A 160 -21.89 -7.46 -10.05
N ARG A 161 -22.56 -8.19 -9.16
CA ARG A 161 -24.03 -8.29 -9.09
C ARG A 161 -24.62 -6.93 -8.75
N LEU A 162 -25.57 -6.47 -9.57
CA LEU A 162 -26.32 -5.25 -9.32
C LEU A 162 -27.28 -5.41 -8.15
N GLN A 163 -27.17 -4.53 -7.15
CA GLN A 163 -28.19 -4.36 -6.12
C GLN A 163 -28.66 -2.91 -6.04
N ILE A 164 -29.97 -2.73 -5.87
CA ILE A 164 -30.60 -1.42 -5.69
C ILE A 164 -31.33 -1.40 -4.34
N LEU A 165 -31.18 -0.30 -3.60
CA LEU A 165 -31.81 -0.10 -2.29
C LEU A 165 -33.28 0.26 -2.49
N HIS A 166 -34.19 -0.68 -2.20
CA HIS A 166 -35.63 -0.48 -2.33
C HIS A 166 -36.37 -0.80 -1.03
N ASN A 167 -37.05 0.22 -0.48
CA ASN A 167 -37.74 0.20 0.81
C ASN A 167 -36.82 -0.21 1.97
N GLY A 168 -35.64 0.41 2.06
CA GLY A 168 -34.64 0.15 3.10
C GLY A 168 -33.90 -1.18 2.99
N ILE A 169 -34.16 -1.97 1.94
CA ILE A 169 -33.58 -3.29 1.73
C ILE A 169 -32.83 -3.32 0.39
N TRP A 170 -31.58 -3.78 0.41
CA TRP A 170 -30.80 -4.05 -0.80
C TRP A 170 -31.33 -5.27 -1.54
N ARG A 171 -31.69 -5.11 -2.82
CA ARG A 171 -32.27 -6.19 -3.64
C ARG A 171 -31.47 -6.37 -4.93
N GLY A 172 -31.13 -7.63 -5.25
CA GLY A 172 -30.63 -8.01 -6.56
C GLY A 172 -31.68 -7.75 -7.64
N VAL A 173 -31.23 -7.35 -8.84
CA VAL A 173 -32.09 -7.20 -10.02
C VAL A 173 -32.06 -8.49 -10.84
N CYS A 174 -33.19 -9.18 -10.99
CA CYS A 174 -33.21 -10.50 -11.62
C CYS A 174 -33.24 -10.45 -13.17
N SER A 175 -32.72 -11.48 -13.83
CA SER A 175 -32.54 -11.53 -15.30
C SER A 175 -33.84 -11.60 -16.12
N ASN A 176 -35.00 -11.79 -15.49
CA ASN A 176 -36.27 -11.58 -16.18
C ASN A 176 -36.59 -10.08 -16.41
N SER A 177 -35.74 -9.17 -15.92
CA SER A 177 -35.71 -7.76 -16.32
C SER A 177 -35.10 -7.63 -17.73
N ARG A 178 -35.92 -7.83 -18.77
CA ARG A 178 -35.41 -8.10 -20.14
C ARG A 178 -34.95 -6.87 -20.92
N ASN A 179 -35.43 -5.66 -20.61
CA ASN A 179 -35.17 -4.47 -21.42
C ASN A 179 -34.09 -3.56 -20.79
N TRP A 180 -33.03 -4.15 -20.24
CA TRP A 180 -31.85 -3.41 -19.80
C TRP A 180 -30.95 -3.08 -21.00
N THR A 181 -30.79 -1.79 -21.24
CA THR A 181 -30.01 -1.21 -22.33
C THR A 181 -28.61 -0.77 -21.85
N LEU A 182 -27.74 -0.41 -22.79
CA LEU A 182 -26.43 0.17 -22.46
C LEU A 182 -26.57 1.49 -21.66
N ALA A 183 -27.59 2.28 -21.95
CA ALA A 183 -27.85 3.55 -21.27
C ALA A 183 -28.23 3.36 -19.80
N ASP A 184 -29.00 2.32 -19.48
CA ASP A 184 -29.35 1.99 -18.09
C ASP A 184 -28.10 1.59 -17.27
N LEU A 185 -27.20 0.84 -17.91
CA LEU A 185 -25.92 0.43 -17.31
C LEU A 185 -24.97 1.62 -17.13
N GLU A 186 -24.97 2.58 -18.06
CA GLU A 186 -24.22 3.83 -17.95
C GLU A 186 -24.73 4.70 -16.79
N VAL A 187 -26.06 4.81 -16.62
CA VAL A 187 -26.67 5.51 -15.47
C VAL A 187 -26.27 4.85 -14.15
N VAL A 188 -26.26 3.51 -14.08
CA VAL A 188 -25.78 2.77 -12.89
C VAL A 188 -24.33 3.10 -12.56
N CYS A 189 -23.42 3.02 -13.55
CA CYS A 189 -22.01 3.31 -13.33
C CYS A 189 -21.77 4.79 -12.98
N ARG A 190 -22.48 5.72 -13.63
CA ARG A 190 -22.44 7.16 -13.30
C ARG A 190 -22.93 7.43 -11.88
N GLN A 191 -24.00 6.77 -11.43
CA GLN A 191 -24.52 6.90 -10.07
C GLN A 191 -23.50 6.43 -9.02
N LEU A 192 -22.64 5.46 -9.36
CA LEU A 192 -21.52 5.01 -8.53
C LEU A 192 -20.30 5.94 -8.58
N GLY A 193 -20.25 6.87 -9.53
CA GLY A 193 -19.12 7.80 -9.74
C GLY A 193 -18.09 7.35 -10.79
N PHE A 194 -18.43 6.34 -11.60
CA PHE A 194 -17.62 5.77 -12.66
C PHE A 194 -18.16 6.11 -14.06
N GLN A 195 -17.35 5.93 -15.10
CA GLN A 195 -17.76 6.10 -16.50
C GLN A 195 -18.05 4.75 -17.19
N GLY A 196 -18.65 4.85 -18.38
CA GLY A 196 -19.05 3.70 -19.19
C GLY A 196 -20.13 2.88 -18.49
N GLY A 197 -20.26 1.62 -18.89
CA GLY A 197 -21.25 0.69 -18.38
C GLY A 197 -21.47 -0.39 -19.41
N SER A 198 -21.32 -1.65 -19.03
CA SER A 198 -21.52 -2.80 -19.90
C SER A 198 -22.04 -3.99 -19.10
N TRP A 199 -22.57 -4.98 -19.82
CA TRP A 199 -23.11 -6.19 -19.20
C TRP A 199 -21.98 -7.01 -18.56
N GLY A 200 -22.07 -7.20 -17.25
CA GLY A 200 -21.06 -7.85 -16.40
C GLY A 200 -21.33 -9.31 -16.09
N GLY A 201 -22.13 -10.00 -16.91
CA GLY A 201 -22.48 -11.41 -16.71
C GLY A 201 -23.80 -11.67 -16.00
N TRP A 202 -24.11 -12.95 -15.80
CA TRP A 202 -25.17 -13.43 -14.92
C TRP A 202 -24.58 -13.88 -13.59
N TRP A 203 -25.22 -13.51 -12.48
CA TRP A 203 -24.82 -13.92 -11.14
C TRP A 203 -25.82 -14.90 -10.56
N ASP A 204 -25.36 -16.10 -10.17
CA ASP A 204 -26.23 -17.09 -9.54
C ASP A 204 -26.93 -16.55 -8.30
N ARG A 205 -28.12 -17.08 -8.02
CA ARG A 205 -28.92 -16.69 -6.85
C ARG A 205 -28.13 -16.96 -5.57
N GLN A 206 -28.10 -15.98 -4.67
CA GLN A 206 -27.49 -16.17 -3.34
C GLN A 206 -28.30 -17.18 -2.51
N ASN A 207 -27.67 -18.29 -2.14
CA ASN A 207 -28.26 -19.34 -1.33
C ASN A 207 -28.71 -18.80 0.04
N GLY A 208 -29.86 -19.25 0.55
CA GLY A 208 -30.41 -18.85 1.84
C GLY A 208 -31.13 -17.48 1.87
N VAL A 209 -31.08 -16.68 0.80
CA VAL A 209 -31.83 -15.42 0.74
C VAL A 209 -33.29 -15.68 0.37
N SER A 210 -34.17 -15.48 1.35
CA SER A 210 -35.64 -15.59 1.22
C SER A 210 -36.32 -14.30 0.76
N GLN A 211 -35.58 -13.19 0.70
CA GLN A 211 -36.13 -11.88 0.34
C GLN A 211 -36.43 -11.77 -1.16
N PRO A 212 -37.58 -11.20 -1.57
CA PRO A 212 -37.92 -11.07 -2.98
C PRO A 212 -37.00 -10.06 -3.67
N ARG A 213 -36.56 -10.42 -4.87
CA ARG A 213 -35.68 -9.61 -5.73
C ARG A 213 -36.45 -8.53 -6.47
N LEU A 214 -35.72 -7.52 -6.95
CA LEU A 214 -36.28 -6.47 -7.77
C LEU A 214 -36.40 -6.96 -9.22
N LEU A 215 -37.57 -6.76 -9.79
CA LEU A 215 -37.85 -6.92 -11.21
C LEU A 215 -38.08 -5.51 -11.75
N LEU A 216 -37.13 -4.98 -12.51
CA LEU A 216 -37.20 -3.64 -13.12
C LEU A 216 -37.17 -3.83 -14.63
N GLU A 217 -38.35 -4.05 -15.22
CA GLU A 217 -38.48 -4.69 -16.53
C GLU A 217 -37.90 -3.85 -17.67
N SER A 218 -38.08 -2.53 -17.59
CA SER A 218 -37.67 -1.57 -18.61
C SER A 218 -37.33 -0.23 -17.93
N PRO A 219 -36.05 -0.02 -17.52
CA PRO A 219 -35.64 1.24 -16.91
C PRO A 219 -35.67 2.40 -17.92
N ASP A 220 -35.44 2.14 -19.21
CA ASP A 220 -35.63 3.09 -20.32
C ASP A 220 -34.95 4.45 -20.09
N CYS A 221 -33.72 4.42 -19.55
CA CYS A 221 -32.89 5.60 -19.36
C CYS A 221 -32.43 6.18 -20.71
N ARG A 222 -32.35 7.50 -20.80
CA ARG A 222 -31.76 8.23 -21.93
C ARG A 222 -30.23 8.18 -21.91
N GLY A 223 -29.64 7.83 -20.78
CA GLY A 223 -28.20 7.84 -20.57
C GLY A 223 -27.67 9.17 -20.05
N THR A 224 -28.53 10.11 -19.64
CA THR A 224 -28.12 11.42 -19.05
C THR A 224 -28.57 11.60 -17.59
N GLU A 225 -29.37 10.70 -17.07
CA GLU A 225 -29.92 10.70 -15.70
C GLU A 225 -28.81 10.54 -14.65
N THR A 226 -28.97 11.17 -13.48
CA THR A 226 -27.99 11.10 -12.40
C THR A 226 -28.17 9.86 -11.52
N THR A 227 -29.39 9.31 -11.49
CA THR A 227 -29.73 8.09 -10.76
C THR A 227 -30.69 7.20 -11.54
N ILE A 228 -30.65 5.89 -11.28
CA ILE A 228 -31.58 4.91 -11.89
C ILE A 228 -33.05 5.13 -11.47
N GLU A 229 -33.30 5.90 -10.40
CA GLU A 229 -34.64 6.29 -9.95
C GLU A 229 -35.25 7.43 -10.81
N GLU A 230 -34.44 8.16 -11.59
CA GLU A 230 -34.89 9.25 -12.48
C GLU A 230 -35.34 8.75 -13.87
N CYS A 231 -35.00 7.50 -14.23
CA CYS A 231 -35.50 6.85 -15.44
C CYS A 231 -36.94 6.32 -15.22
N ASN A 232 -37.40 5.32 -15.99
CA ASN A 232 -38.70 4.68 -15.81
C ASN A 232 -38.75 3.75 -14.56
N TRP A 233 -38.66 4.36 -13.38
CA TRP A 233 -38.78 3.69 -12.09
C TRP A 233 -40.20 3.14 -11.82
N SER A 234 -41.16 3.37 -12.71
CA SER A 234 -42.53 2.85 -12.61
C SER A 234 -42.65 1.37 -12.98
N SER A 235 -41.73 0.83 -13.81
CA SER A 235 -41.70 -0.59 -14.22
C SER A 235 -41.16 -1.56 -13.15
N ARG A 236 -41.00 -1.08 -11.90
CA ARG A 236 -40.43 -1.86 -10.80
C ARG A 236 -41.52 -2.66 -10.08
N GLN A 237 -41.22 -3.92 -9.79
CA GLN A 237 -42.03 -4.77 -8.92
C GLN A 237 -41.16 -5.73 -8.09
N LEU A 238 -41.74 -6.28 -7.02
CA LEU A 238 -41.09 -7.35 -6.25
C LEU A 238 -41.37 -8.67 -6.96
N GLY A 239 -40.35 -9.25 -7.60
CA GLY A 239 -40.48 -10.42 -8.47
C GLY A 239 -40.60 -11.75 -7.72
N ALA A 240 -41.42 -11.84 -6.67
CA ALA A 240 -41.71 -13.10 -6.00
C ALA A 240 -42.32 -14.12 -6.99
N GLY A 241 -41.86 -15.36 -6.99
CA GLY A 241 -42.20 -16.37 -7.99
C GLY A 241 -41.47 -16.16 -9.33
N VAL A 242 -41.62 -14.99 -9.95
CA VAL A 242 -41.10 -14.70 -11.31
C VAL A 242 -39.57 -14.69 -11.35
N CYS A 243 -38.90 -14.07 -10.37
CA CYS A 243 -37.45 -14.03 -10.33
C CYS A 243 -36.83 -15.32 -9.80
N ASP A 244 -37.57 -16.22 -9.14
CA ASP A 244 -36.99 -17.21 -8.21
C ASP A 244 -36.04 -18.22 -8.84
N TYR A 245 -36.23 -18.51 -10.14
CA TYR A 245 -35.40 -19.40 -10.96
C TYR A 245 -34.41 -18.66 -11.88
N HIS A 246 -34.40 -17.33 -11.85
CA HIS A 246 -33.51 -16.49 -12.66
C HIS A 246 -32.24 -16.12 -11.88
N PRO A 247 -31.07 -15.98 -12.54
CA PRO A 247 -29.91 -15.28 -11.97
C PRO A 247 -30.15 -13.77 -11.86
N ASP A 248 -29.21 -13.06 -11.25
CA ASP A 248 -29.19 -11.59 -11.15
C ASP A 248 -28.31 -10.96 -12.24
N ILE A 249 -28.62 -9.71 -12.61
CA ILE A 249 -27.86 -8.91 -13.59
C ILE A 249 -26.50 -8.50 -13.00
N GLY A 250 -25.43 -8.75 -13.75
CA GLY A 250 -24.10 -8.17 -13.52
C GLY A 250 -23.88 -6.90 -14.33
N VAL A 251 -23.14 -5.95 -13.77
CA VAL A 251 -22.71 -4.71 -14.44
C VAL A 251 -21.19 -4.61 -14.37
N GLN A 252 -20.57 -4.02 -15.38
CA GLN A 252 -19.15 -3.67 -15.42
C GLN A 252 -18.98 -2.20 -15.84
N CYS A 253 -18.23 -1.44 -15.06
CA CYS A 253 -17.90 -0.03 -15.23
C CYS A 253 -16.43 0.16 -15.63
N LEU A 254 -16.06 1.37 -16.04
CA LEU A 254 -14.68 1.79 -16.33
C LEU A 254 -14.08 2.59 -15.17
N PRO A 255 -12.75 2.57 -14.94
CA PRO A 255 -12.09 3.21 -13.79
C PRO A 255 -12.03 4.75 -13.83
N TYR A 256 -12.61 5.40 -14.84
CA TYR A 256 -12.60 6.86 -14.97
C TYR A 256 -13.75 7.51 -14.19
N HIS A 257 -13.52 8.70 -13.62
CA HIS A 257 -14.56 9.50 -12.97
C HIS A 257 -15.33 10.36 -13.95
N VAL A 258 -16.62 10.57 -13.67
CA VAL A 258 -17.51 11.38 -14.51
C VAL A 258 -17.11 12.86 -14.45
N THR A 259 -16.87 13.48 -15.61
CA THR A 259 -16.33 14.85 -15.75
C THR A 259 -17.23 15.95 -15.15
N SER A 260 -18.53 15.71 -15.05
CA SER A 260 -19.52 16.62 -14.46
C SER A 260 -19.69 16.48 -12.94
N SER A 261 -18.97 15.55 -12.29
CA SER A 261 -19.17 15.22 -10.89
C SER A 261 -18.27 16.03 -9.94
N ASN A 262 -18.75 16.29 -8.71
CA ASN A 262 -17.96 16.92 -7.63
C ASN A 262 -16.70 16.10 -7.23
N ILE A 263 -16.55 14.88 -7.76
CA ILE A 263 -15.37 14.02 -7.61
C ILE A 263 -14.15 14.64 -8.30
N VAL A 264 -14.37 15.33 -9.42
CA VAL A 264 -13.31 16.01 -10.20
C VAL A 264 -12.63 17.13 -9.41
N GLN A 265 -13.23 17.61 -8.32
CA GLN A 265 -12.61 18.59 -7.41
C GLN A 265 -11.71 17.98 -6.33
N HIS A 266 -11.58 16.65 -6.30
CA HIS A 266 -10.65 15.99 -5.38
C HIS A 266 -9.21 16.22 -5.82
N TRP A 267 -8.29 16.29 -4.86
CA TRP A 267 -6.86 16.31 -5.14
C TRP A 267 -6.35 14.88 -5.29
N ARG A 268 -5.10 14.66 -5.75
CA ARG A 268 -4.63 13.31 -6.13
C ARG A 268 -4.35 12.38 -4.95
N GLY A 269 -4.02 12.94 -3.78
CA GLY A 269 -3.60 12.20 -2.59
C GLY A 269 -2.09 12.16 -2.39
N LEU A 270 -1.66 11.33 -1.43
CA LEU A 270 -0.26 11.07 -1.10
C LEU A 270 0.19 9.77 -1.77
N SER A 271 1.30 9.80 -2.51
CA SER A 271 1.85 8.63 -3.20
C SER A 271 3.28 8.35 -2.74
N PHE A 272 3.49 7.28 -1.97
CA PHE A 272 4.80 6.83 -1.51
C PHE A 272 5.33 5.78 -2.48
N LEU A 273 6.32 6.16 -3.31
CA LEU A 273 6.82 5.32 -4.40
C LEU A 273 8.28 4.97 -4.14
N TYR A 274 8.51 3.76 -3.60
CA TYR A 274 9.83 3.27 -3.19
C TYR A 274 10.58 4.23 -2.26
N ALA A 275 9.82 4.86 -1.35
CA ALA A 275 10.29 5.92 -0.48
C ALA A 275 11.49 5.51 0.41
N ARG A 276 12.28 6.51 0.85
CA ARG A 276 13.45 6.28 1.70
C ARG A 276 13.09 5.58 3.01
N HIS A 277 13.85 4.54 3.30
CA HIS A 277 13.74 3.70 4.48
C HIS A 277 15.13 3.35 5.00
N ASP A 278 15.19 2.93 6.25
CA ASP A 278 16.39 2.37 6.88
C ASP A 278 16.19 0.88 7.12
N GLU A 279 17.26 0.09 7.07
CA GLU A 279 17.24 -1.32 7.48
C GLU A 279 17.46 -1.38 9.01
N ALA A 280 16.47 -1.91 9.74
CA ALA A 280 16.43 -1.89 11.20
C ALA A 280 16.39 -3.30 11.80
N PHE A 281 17.19 -3.49 12.85
CA PHE A 281 17.14 -4.67 13.70
C PHE A 281 16.04 -4.50 14.76
N THR A 282 15.04 -5.37 14.71
CA THR A 282 13.88 -5.38 15.62
C THR A 282 13.81 -6.67 16.42
N GLN A 283 12.92 -6.71 17.43
CA GLN A 283 12.71 -7.87 18.31
C GLN A 283 14.02 -8.41 18.92
N SER A 284 14.75 -7.53 19.60
CA SER A 284 16.07 -7.82 20.20
C SER A 284 17.08 -8.40 19.18
N ASN A 285 17.28 -7.68 18.07
CA ASN A 285 18.23 -7.99 16.99
C ASN A 285 18.02 -9.33 16.28
N THR A 286 16.81 -9.88 16.31
CA THR A 286 16.50 -11.18 15.70
C THR A 286 15.77 -11.04 14.36
N LEU A 287 15.02 -9.95 14.15
CA LEU A 287 14.24 -9.71 12.95
C LEU A 287 14.70 -8.44 12.23
N TYR A 288 15.15 -8.60 10.99
CA TYR A 288 15.60 -7.54 10.10
C TYR A 288 14.44 -7.10 9.21
N ILE A 289 14.03 -5.84 9.34
CA ILE A 289 12.96 -5.24 8.53
C ILE A 289 13.37 -3.86 8.01
N SER A 290 12.83 -3.48 6.85
CA SER A 290 12.89 -2.09 6.39
C SER A 290 11.88 -1.25 7.17
N LEU A 291 12.33 -0.10 7.68
CA LEU A 291 11.50 0.87 8.38
C LEU A 291 11.47 2.18 7.59
N SER A 292 10.30 2.62 7.14
CA SER A 292 10.19 3.89 6.40
C SER A 292 10.61 5.07 7.28
N ARG A 293 11.36 6.00 6.69
CA ARG A 293 11.65 7.30 7.30
C ARG A 293 10.42 8.19 7.36
N SER A 294 9.47 7.99 6.43
CA SER A 294 8.24 8.76 6.38
C SER A 294 7.28 8.35 7.49
N GLN A 295 6.64 9.35 8.11
CA GLN A 295 5.68 9.16 9.20
C GLN A 295 4.48 10.08 9.02
N LEU A 296 3.29 9.50 9.16
CA LEU A 296 2.00 10.17 9.24
C LEU A 296 1.42 9.89 10.62
N SER A 297 1.36 10.90 11.49
CA SER A 297 0.78 10.79 12.83
C SER A 297 -0.20 11.92 13.10
N PHE A 298 -1.41 11.61 13.55
CA PHE A 298 -2.50 12.60 13.73
C PHE A 298 -2.73 13.45 12.47
N VAL A 299 -3.06 12.76 11.37
CA VAL A 299 -3.24 13.36 10.04
C VAL A 299 -4.65 13.08 9.55
N ASP A 300 -5.37 14.13 9.16
CA ASP A 300 -6.65 14.04 8.44
C ASP A 300 -6.41 14.27 6.94
N ILE A 301 -6.80 13.30 6.11
CA ILE A 301 -6.73 13.34 4.65
C ILE A 301 -8.16 13.36 4.12
N ARG A 302 -8.56 14.43 3.44
CA ARG A 302 -9.95 14.67 3.01
C ARG A 302 -10.03 14.94 1.52
N PHE A 303 -11.10 14.45 0.88
CA PHE A 303 -11.41 14.75 -0.54
C PHE A 303 -10.24 14.49 -1.50
N ALA A 304 -9.55 13.37 -1.31
CA ALA A 304 -8.41 12.93 -2.11
C ALA A 304 -8.79 11.77 -3.05
N GLY A 305 -8.00 11.54 -4.09
CA GLY A 305 -8.11 10.39 -4.99
C GLY A 305 -8.51 10.65 -6.44
N SER A 306 -8.36 11.89 -6.96
CA SER A 306 -8.52 12.14 -8.41
C SER A 306 -7.15 12.30 -9.08
N GLY A 307 -6.82 11.39 -10.00
CA GLY A 307 -5.62 11.48 -10.83
C GLY A 307 -5.80 12.35 -12.06
N ARG A 308 -4.72 12.46 -12.84
CA ARG A 308 -4.74 13.06 -14.19
C ARG A 308 -5.68 12.26 -15.10
N ASP A 309 -6.20 12.92 -16.14
CA ASP A 309 -7.14 12.35 -17.12
C ASP A 309 -8.39 11.70 -16.48
N TYR A 310 -8.82 12.23 -15.32
CA TYR A 310 -9.95 11.75 -14.52
C TYR A 310 -9.83 10.30 -14.04
N ASN A 311 -8.62 9.73 -14.02
CA ASN A 311 -8.37 8.38 -13.49
C ASN A 311 -8.54 8.35 -11.96
N ALA A 312 -9.08 7.25 -11.42
CA ALA A 312 -9.27 7.08 -9.99
C ALA A 312 -7.93 6.74 -9.29
N THR A 313 -7.54 7.53 -8.28
CA THR A 313 -6.32 7.30 -7.46
C THR A 313 -6.68 7.10 -6.00
N SER A 314 -5.85 6.38 -5.25
CA SER A 314 -6.10 6.18 -3.81
C SER A 314 -5.68 7.43 -3.03
N ALA A 315 -6.39 7.77 -1.95
CA ALA A 315 -6.06 8.94 -1.12
C ALA A 315 -4.67 8.81 -0.46
N VAL A 316 -4.31 7.60 -0.03
CA VAL A 316 -2.93 7.19 0.23
C VAL A 316 -2.61 5.99 -0.67
N HIS A 317 -1.59 6.13 -1.51
CA HIS A 317 -1.02 5.05 -2.30
C HIS A 317 0.42 4.76 -1.85
N VAL A 318 0.77 3.48 -1.78
CA VAL A 318 2.07 2.99 -1.30
C VAL A 318 2.56 1.87 -2.19
N GLU A 319 3.78 2.03 -2.72
CA GLU A 319 4.56 0.99 -3.37
C GLU A 319 5.93 0.89 -2.70
N GLY A 320 6.35 -0.32 -2.29
CA GLY A 320 7.56 -0.53 -1.50
C GLY A 320 7.32 -0.40 0.00
N VAL A 321 8.19 0.29 0.75
CA VAL A 321 8.15 0.28 2.24
C VAL A 321 7.08 1.27 2.75
N PRO A 322 6.03 0.80 3.46
CA PRO A 322 4.94 1.67 3.90
C PRO A 322 5.39 2.73 4.90
N PRO A 323 4.85 3.97 4.84
CA PRO A 323 5.08 4.98 5.86
C PRO A 323 4.52 4.52 7.20
N ARG A 324 5.12 4.99 8.29
CA ARG A 324 4.62 4.72 9.64
C ARG A 324 3.32 5.50 9.86
N MET A 325 2.20 4.81 10.05
CA MET A 325 0.86 5.42 10.16
C MET A 325 0.24 5.14 11.53
N SER A 326 -0.10 6.21 12.25
CA SER A 326 -0.76 6.16 13.57
C SER A 326 -1.74 7.32 13.73
N SER A 327 -2.99 7.07 14.11
CA SER A 327 -4.03 8.11 14.19
C SER A 327 -4.24 8.84 12.84
N VAL A 328 -4.34 8.09 11.75
CA VAL A 328 -4.58 8.61 10.40
C VAL A 328 -6.06 8.47 10.04
N SER A 329 -6.68 9.57 9.63
CA SER A 329 -8.07 9.63 9.15
C SER A 329 -8.09 9.89 7.65
N VAL A 330 -8.80 9.06 6.88
CA VAL A 330 -9.07 9.28 5.45
C VAL A 330 -10.58 9.34 5.25
N VAL A 331 -11.08 10.47 4.74
CA VAL A 331 -12.51 10.73 4.61
C VAL A 331 -12.86 11.27 3.22
N ASN A 332 -13.96 10.77 2.64
CA ASN A 332 -14.46 11.16 1.31
C ASN A 332 -13.41 10.90 0.20
N SER A 333 -12.80 9.72 0.14
CA SER A 333 -11.90 9.38 -0.96
C SER A 333 -12.67 9.13 -2.27
N ALA A 334 -12.15 9.66 -3.38
CA ALA A 334 -12.69 9.41 -4.73
C ALA A 334 -12.52 7.96 -5.19
N TYR A 335 -11.59 7.21 -4.60
CA TYR A 335 -11.36 5.78 -4.83
C TYR A 335 -11.09 5.08 -3.50
N ASN A 336 -10.05 4.26 -3.39
CA ASN A 336 -9.64 3.62 -2.13
C ASN A 336 -9.15 4.65 -1.09
N GLY A 337 -9.38 4.38 0.19
CA GLY A 337 -8.82 5.17 1.29
C GLY A 337 -7.30 4.99 1.38
N ILE A 338 -6.86 3.77 1.69
CA ILE A 338 -5.44 3.37 1.70
C ILE A 338 -5.23 2.20 0.73
N ASN A 339 -4.19 2.27 -0.10
CA ASN A 339 -3.82 1.25 -1.07
C ASN A 339 -2.32 0.94 -0.99
N ILE A 340 -1.99 -0.27 -0.57
CA ILE A 340 -0.60 -0.74 -0.40
C ILE A 340 -0.34 -1.93 -1.32
N THR A 341 0.57 -1.76 -2.27
CA THR A 341 0.95 -2.77 -3.27
C THR A 341 2.43 -3.11 -3.16
N SER A 342 2.76 -4.40 -3.22
CA SER A 342 4.15 -4.89 -3.18
C SER A 342 4.95 -4.35 -1.96
N PRO A 343 4.43 -4.51 -0.73
CA PRO A 343 5.04 -3.96 0.47
C PRO A 343 6.42 -4.58 0.74
N GLY A 344 7.42 -3.72 0.94
CA GLY A 344 8.79 -4.13 1.28
C GLY A 344 9.01 -4.43 2.78
N ALA A 345 7.98 -4.26 3.61
CA ALA A 345 8.02 -4.45 5.06
C ALA A 345 6.61 -4.73 5.62
N PRO A 346 6.49 -5.27 6.86
CA PRO A 346 5.20 -5.42 7.54
C PRO A 346 4.37 -4.14 7.51
N ILE A 347 3.06 -4.29 7.34
CA ILE A 347 2.11 -3.18 7.28
C ILE A 347 1.51 -3.00 8.67
N THR A 348 1.59 -1.78 9.21
CA THR A 348 0.92 -1.42 10.47
C THR A 348 0.05 -0.18 10.27
N LEU A 349 -1.24 -0.32 10.58
CA LEU A 349 -2.21 0.76 10.65
C LEU A 349 -2.77 0.79 12.07
N ASP A 350 -2.39 1.79 12.86
CA ASP A 350 -2.84 1.95 14.24
C ASP A 350 -3.78 3.14 14.38
N SER A 351 -4.89 2.95 15.12
CA SER A 351 -5.85 3.99 15.50
C SER A 351 -6.44 4.74 14.29
N CYS A 352 -6.75 4.04 13.20
CA CYS A 352 -7.13 4.66 11.92
C CYS A 352 -8.65 4.89 11.75
N THR A 353 -9.04 5.84 10.90
CA THR A 353 -10.45 6.08 10.53
C THR A 353 -10.59 6.20 9.02
N LEU A 354 -11.33 5.31 8.37
CA LEU A 354 -11.41 5.22 6.91
C LEU A 354 -12.88 5.20 6.49
N ARG A 355 -13.40 6.37 6.08
CA ARG A 355 -14.85 6.60 5.88
C ARG A 355 -15.20 7.21 4.53
N ASN A 356 -16.32 6.78 3.97
CA ASN A 356 -16.89 7.33 2.72
C ASN A 356 -15.90 7.35 1.54
N SER A 357 -15.01 6.35 1.45
CA SER A 357 -14.16 6.13 0.28
C SER A 357 -14.99 5.43 -0.80
N ARG A 358 -15.01 5.87 -2.06
CA ARG A 358 -15.80 5.18 -3.11
C ARG A 358 -15.30 3.78 -3.43
N GLY A 359 -14.01 3.54 -3.22
CA GLY A 359 -13.38 2.24 -3.37
C GLY A 359 -13.35 1.46 -2.06
N TYR A 360 -12.29 0.69 -1.87
CA TYR A 360 -12.03 -0.02 -0.63
C TYR A 360 -11.63 0.95 0.50
N GLY A 361 -11.97 0.64 1.75
CA GLY A 361 -11.40 1.36 2.89
C GLY A 361 -9.88 1.16 2.94
N VAL A 362 -9.46 -0.11 2.98
CA VAL A 362 -8.06 -0.54 2.81
C VAL A 362 -7.96 -1.59 1.72
N TYR A 363 -7.03 -1.40 0.77
CA TYR A 363 -6.58 -2.44 -0.16
C TYR A 363 -5.11 -2.79 0.12
N ILE A 364 -4.81 -4.07 0.30
CA ILE A 364 -3.46 -4.59 0.51
C ILE A 364 -3.20 -5.70 -0.50
N ASN A 365 -2.11 -5.60 -1.25
CA ASN A 365 -1.60 -6.67 -2.10
C ASN A 365 -0.16 -7.04 -1.68
N SER A 366 -0.01 -8.13 -0.92
CA SER A 366 1.23 -8.49 -0.21
C SER A 366 1.66 -9.93 -0.42
N SER A 367 2.94 -10.14 -0.72
CA SER A 367 3.59 -11.47 -0.80
C SER A 367 4.25 -11.90 0.52
N ILE A 368 4.35 -10.99 1.50
CA ILE A 368 5.08 -11.21 2.77
C ILE A 368 4.17 -11.42 4.00
N GLY A 369 2.85 -11.19 3.86
CA GLY A 369 1.93 -11.20 5.00
C GLY A 369 2.12 -10.01 5.92
N ALA A 370 1.93 -10.24 7.23
CA ALA A 370 2.14 -9.29 8.32
C ALA A 370 1.48 -7.92 8.12
N ALA A 371 0.23 -7.91 7.67
CA ALA A 371 -0.64 -6.74 7.81
C ALA A 371 -1.30 -6.74 9.21
N LEU A 372 -1.13 -5.67 9.97
CA LEU A 372 -1.80 -5.41 11.24
C LEU A 372 -2.63 -4.13 11.14
N LEU A 373 -3.93 -4.26 11.36
CA LEU A 373 -4.85 -3.14 11.58
C LEU A 373 -5.28 -3.21 13.05
N ASN A 374 -5.04 -2.14 13.81
CA ASN A 374 -5.34 -2.08 15.23
C ASN A 374 -6.14 -0.81 15.55
N SER A 375 -7.20 -0.92 16.36
CA SER A 375 -8.05 0.22 16.76
C SER A 375 -8.60 1.04 15.59
N CYS A 376 -8.90 0.40 14.45
CA CYS A 376 -9.34 1.07 13.22
C CYS A 376 -10.87 1.06 13.06
N GLN A 377 -11.45 2.17 12.60
CA GLN A 377 -12.86 2.23 12.17
C GLN A 377 -12.96 2.39 10.65
N ILE A 378 -13.57 1.41 9.98
CA ILE A 378 -13.63 1.32 8.51
C ILE A 378 -15.08 1.14 8.08
N SER A 379 -15.74 2.24 7.72
CA SER A 379 -17.18 2.25 7.47
C SER A 379 -17.61 3.13 6.30
N GLU A 380 -18.82 2.89 5.80
CA GLU A 380 -19.44 3.69 4.73
C GLU A 380 -18.62 3.71 3.42
N ASN A 381 -17.74 2.73 3.15
CA ASN A 381 -16.96 2.71 1.90
C ASN A 381 -17.76 2.04 0.76
N GLY A 382 -17.57 2.51 -0.47
CA GLY A 382 -18.31 2.06 -1.66
C GLY A 382 -17.96 0.64 -2.12
N GLY A 383 -16.75 0.17 -1.84
CA GLY A 383 -16.29 -1.19 -2.04
C GLY A 383 -16.31 -2.04 -0.76
N ASP A 384 -15.46 -3.07 -0.73
CA ASP A 384 -15.20 -3.84 0.49
C ASP A 384 -14.47 -2.97 1.55
N GLY A 385 -14.73 -3.17 2.84
CA GLY A 385 -14.07 -2.42 3.92
C GLY A 385 -12.56 -2.64 3.94
N VAL A 386 -12.15 -3.92 4.06
CA VAL A 386 -10.75 -4.34 3.91
C VAL A 386 -10.66 -5.42 2.83
N LYS A 387 -9.87 -5.19 1.78
CA LYS A 387 -9.51 -6.20 0.78
C LYS A 387 -8.02 -6.51 0.86
N TYR A 388 -7.70 -7.74 1.27
CA TYR A 388 -6.35 -8.29 1.27
C TYR A 388 -6.20 -9.31 0.14
N VAL A 389 -5.13 -9.20 -0.63
CA VAL A 389 -4.77 -10.13 -1.71
C VAL A 389 -3.35 -10.60 -1.46
N HIS A 390 -3.15 -11.92 -1.42
CA HIS A 390 -1.81 -12.50 -1.53
C HIS A 390 -1.43 -12.65 -3.01
N HIS A 391 -0.26 -12.13 -3.39
CA HIS A 391 0.35 -12.44 -4.70
C HIS A 391 1.61 -13.27 -4.51
N GLU A 392 1.93 -14.09 -5.51
CA GLU A 392 3.17 -14.87 -5.52
C GLU A 392 4.37 -13.96 -5.80
N GLU A 393 5.39 -14.08 -4.96
CA GLU A 393 6.64 -13.32 -5.09
C GLU A 393 7.46 -13.86 -6.26
N THR A 394 7.86 -13.00 -7.20
CA THR A 394 8.67 -13.40 -8.35
C THR A 394 10.16 -13.24 -8.09
N PHE A 395 10.90 -14.34 -7.97
CA PHE A 395 12.32 -14.35 -7.59
C PHE A 395 13.30 -14.05 -8.75
N PHE A 396 13.22 -12.86 -9.33
CA PHE A 396 14.13 -12.43 -10.41
C PHE A 396 15.56 -12.09 -9.95
N GLN A 397 15.78 -11.77 -8.67
CA GLN A 397 17.11 -11.50 -8.13
C GLN A 397 17.44 -12.46 -6.98
N ARG A 398 18.45 -13.32 -7.16
CA ARG A 398 18.93 -14.27 -6.12
C ARG A 398 19.76 -13.61 -4.99
N LYS A 399 19.84 -12.27 -4.91
CA LYS A 399 20.52 -11.57 -3.80
C LYS A 399 19.70 -11.74 -2.52
N LYS A 400 20.34 -12.10 -1.41
CA LYS A 400 19.70 -12.48 -0.12
C LYS A 400 18.89 -13.80 -0.16
N ILE A 401 19.16 -14.69 -1.13
CA ILE A 401 18.63 -16.07 -1.17
C ILE A 401 19.80 -17.08 -1.03
N PHE A 402 19.66 -18.07 -0.14
CA PHE A 402 20.72 -19.06 0.14
C PHE A 402 20.31 -20.47 -0.32
N ASP A 403 21.23 -21.33 -0.77
CA ASP A 403 20.89 -22.76 -0.96
C ASP A 403 20.72 -23.45 0.40
N PHE A 404 19.62 -24.18 0.54
CA PHE A 404 19.21 -24.78 1.80
C PHE A 404 20.17 -25.87 2.28
N CYS A 405 20.78 -26.65 1.39
CA CYS A 405 21.68 -27.73 1.77
C CYS A 405 23.09 -27.25 2.17
N THR A 406 23.46 -26.02 1.79
CA THR A 406 24.77 -25.41 2.08
C THR A 406 24.71 -24.27 3.10
N LEU A 407 23.51 -23.83 3.50
CA LEU A 407 23.31 -22.82 4.54
C LEU A 407 24.00 -23.22 5.86
N THR A 408 24.80 -22.31 6.40
CA THR A 408 25.38 -22.44 7.74
C THR A 408 24.42 -21.90 8.79
N THR A 409 23.78 -22.79 9.56
CA THR A 409 22.90 -22.41 10.66
C THR A 409 23.68 -22.20 11.96
N THR A 410 23.42 -21.12 12.68
CA THR A 410 24.09 -20.76 13.94
C THR A 410 23.09 -20.58 15.08
N SER A 411 23.56 -20.43 16.32
CA SER A 411 22.70 -20.13 17.47
C SER A 411 22.18 -18.68 17.50
N SER A 412 22.74 -17.79 16.68
CA SER A 412 22.42 -16.36 16.60
C SER A 412 22.05 -15.97 15.15
N GLN A 413 21.00 -16.60 14.63
CA GLN A 413 20.47 -16.31 13.29
C GLN A 413 19.66 -15.02 13.27
N THR A 414 19.80 -14.27 12.17
CA THR A 414 18.93 -13.13 11.83
C THR A 414 17.90 -13.58 10.81
N PHE A 415 16.63 -13.27 11.05
CA PHE A 415 15.50 -13.57 10.19
C PHE A 415 15.01 -12.28 9.48
N PRO A 416 14.29 -12.35 8.35
CA PRO A 416 13.91 -13.55 7.61
C PRO A 416 15.08 -14.20 6.85
N ILE A 417 15.12 -15.54 6.85
CA ILE A 417 16.04 -16.31 6.00
C ILE A 417 15.23 -16.88 4.85
N THR A 418 15.54 -16.48 3.61
CA THR A 418 14.94 -17.06 2.40
C THR A 418 15.91 -18.04 1.78
N VAL A 419 15.47 -19.27 1.51
CA VAL A 419 16.30 -20.34 0.97
C VAL A 419 15.68 -21.00 -0.25
N THR A 420 16.53 -21.43 -1.18
CA THR A 420 16.20 -22.29 -2.32
C THR A 420 16.51 -23.74 -2.02
N LEU A 421 15.56 -24.61 -2.37
CA LEU A 421 15.74 -26.05 -2.45
C LEU A 421 15.61 -26.41 -3.94
N GLU A 422 16.75 -26.59 -4.60
CA GLU A 422 16.81 -26.89 -6.04
C GLU A 422 17.49 -28.23 -6.32
N GLN A 423 17.01 -28.96 -7.33
CA GLN A 423 17.66 -30.13 -7.92
C GLN A 423 17.44 -30.12 -9.43
N SER A 424 18.42 -30.60 -10.20
CA SER A 424 18.36 -30.69 -11.65
C SER A 424 17.94 -32.08 -12.13
N LEU A 425 17.23 -32.15 -13.26
CA LEU A 425 16.94 -33.39 -14.00
C LEU A 425 18.18 -34.25 -14.29
N TYR A 426 19.38 -33.64 -14.36
CA TYR A 426 20.64 -34.36 -14.60
C TYR A 426 21.27 -34.98 -13.33
N SER A 427 20.76 -34.69 -12.13
CA SER A 427 21.28 -35.25 -10.88
C SER A 427 20.94 -36.75 -10.76
N PRO A 428 21.92 -37.68 -10.76
CA PRO A 428 21.67 -39.11 -10.79
C PRO A 428 21.42 -39.73 -9.40
N SER A 429 21.69 -38.98 -8.33
CA SER A 429 21.50 -39.38 -6.93
C SER A 429 20.33 -38.61 -6.31
N ARG A 430 19.73 -39.19 -5.27
CA ARG A 430 18.72 -38.53 -4.42
C ARG A 430 19.38 -37.35 -3.69
N LYS A 431 18.77 -36.16 -3.69
CA LYS A 431 19.24 -35.02 -2.88
C LYS A 431 18.51 -35.04 -1.54
N GLU A 432 19.24 -35.37 -0.49
CA GLU A 432 18.76 -35.33 0.90
C GLU A 432 19.60 -34.32 1.68
N CYS A 433 18.96 -33.39 2.37
CA CYS A 433 19.63 -32.49 3.30
C CYS A 433 18.66 -31.98 4.37
N ALA A 434 19.19 -31.54 5.50
CA ALA A 434 18.40 -31.08 6.63
C ALA A 434 19.06 -29.89 7.32
N GLN A 435 18.25 -29.04 7.94
CA GLN A 435 18.69 -27.83 8.63
C GLN A 435 17.96 -27.64 9.95
N ASN A 436 18.68 -27.15 10.95
CA ASN A 436 18.13 -26.77 12.25
C ASN A 436 18.13 -25.24 12.36
N PHE A 437 16.94 -24.63 12.39
CA PHE A 437 16.76 -23.21 12.62
C PHE A 437 16.49 -22.98 14.10
N ARG A 438 17.17 -22.00 14.70
CA ARG A 438 16.97 -21.62 16.10
C ARG A 438 16.77 -20.12 16.23
N THR A 439 15.82 -19.75 17.08
CA THR A 439 15.59 -18.36 17.50
C THR A 439 15.67 -18.23 19.03
N ARG A 440 15.43 -17.03 19.55
CA ARG A 440 15.37 -16.73 20.98
C ARG A 440 14.25 -17.52 21.66
N TRP A 441 14.45 -17.85 22.93
CA TRP A 441 13.53 -18.69 23.72
C TRP A 441 12.12 -18.11 23.87
N ASP A 442 11.96 -16.80 23.70
CA ASP A 442 10.71 -16.03 23.76
C ASP A 442 10.02 -15.88 22.39
N GLN A 443 10.51 -16.56 21.35
CA GLN A 443 10.01 -16.46 19.98
C GLN A 443 9.75 -17.83 19.35
N VAL A 444 8.82 -17.85 18.38
CA VAL A 444 8.51 -18.98 17.52
C VAL A 444 8.98 -18.72 16.10
N LEU A 445 9.22 -19.79 15.35
CA LEU A 445 9.62 -19.76 13.96
C LEU A 445 8.40 -20.07 13.07
N THR A 446 8.21 -19.32 12.00
CA THR A 446 7.21 -19.64 10.96
C THR A 446 7.89 -19.86 9.61
N VAL A 447 7.66 -21.04 9.03
CA VAL A 447 8.09 -21.45 7.69
C VAL A 447 6.98 -21.13 6.70
N HIS A 448 7.33 -20.38 5.66
CA HIS A 448 6.43 -19.96 4.60
C HIS A 448 6.90 -20.54 3.26
N PHE A 449 6.09 -21.40 2.63
CA PHE A 449 6.36 -21.94 1.30
C PHE A 449 5.99 -20.89 0.25
N LEU A 450 6.96 -20.36 -0.51
CA LEU A 450 6.79 -19.18 -1.37
C LEU A 450 6.28 -19.54 -2.76
N GLN A 451 7.07 -20.35 -3.47
CA GLN A 451 6.79 -20.78 -4.84
C GLN A 451 7.46 -22.14 -5.05
N THR A 452 6.82 -23.02 -5.83
CA THR A 452 7.41 -24.29 -6.26
C THR A 452 7.12 -24.57 -7.72
N THR A 453 8.15 -24.89 -8.47
CA THR A 453 8.07 -25.48 -9.81
C THR A 453 8.71 -26.87 -9.80
N THR A 454 8.09 -27.84 -10.46
CA THR A 454 8.65 -29.18 -10.64
C THR A 454 8.15 -29.83 -11.93
N ASP A 455 9.00 -30.64 -12.56
CA ASP A 455 8.68 -31.45 -13.75
C ASP A 455 7.86 -32.70 -13.42
N ARG A 456 8.03 -33.26 -12.22
CA ARG A 456 7.45 -34.54 -11.80
C ARG A 456 6.77 -34.42 -10.44
N ASN A 457 5.44 -34.50 -10.45
CA ASN A 457 4.61 -34.45 -9.24
C ASN A 457 5.00 -35.51 -8.19
N ASP A 458 4.89 -35.13 -6.91
CA ASP A 458 5.05 -35.98 -5.71
C ASP A 458 6.42 -36.68 -5.57
N SER A 459 7.42 -36.24 -6.35
CA SER A 459 8.82 -36.70 -6.35
C SER A 459 9.70 -36.09 -5.25
N THR A 460 9.18 -35.06 -4.59
CA THR A 460 9.92 -34.17 -3.67
C THR A 460 9.08 -33.89 -2.43
N VAL A 461 9.74 -33.92 -1.27
CA VAL A 461 9.09 -33.79 0.04
C VAL A 461 9.89 -32.86 0.94
N ILE A 462 9.21 -31.91 1.59
CA ILE A 462 9.75 -31.15 2.73
C ILE A 462 8.96 -31.56 3.98
N ASN A 463 9.69 -31.98 5.03
CA ASN A 463 9.12 -32.21 6.35
C ASN A 463 9.61 -31.12 7.32
N VAL A 464 8.71 -30.66 8.19
CA VAL A 464 8.98 -29.63 9.21
C VAL A 464 8.65 -30.22 10.59
N TYR A 465 9.63 -30.25 11.50
CA TYR A 465 9.53 -30.84 12.83
C TYR A 465 9.73 -29.78 13.94
N ASP A 466 8.96 -29.87 15.02
CA ASP A 466 8.92 -28.93 16.16
C ASP A 466 10.04 -29.18 17.18
N GLY A 467 11.28 -29.04 16.73
CA GLY A 467 12.45 -29.34 17.55
C GLY A 467 13.76 -29.20 16.79
N SER A 468 14.65 -30.17 16.95
CA SER A 468 16.02 -30.15 16.43
C SER A 468 16.41 -31.44 15.70
N SER A 469 15.47 -32.38 15.52
CA SER A 469 15.69 -33.69 14.90
C SER A 469 14.43 -34.24 14.22
N VAL A 470 14.57 -35.33 13.46
CA VAL A 470 13.45 -36.10 12.89
C VAL A 470 12.61 -36.86 13.94
N ASN A 471 13.09 -36.95 15.18
CA ASN A 471 12.39 -37.62 16.28
C ASN A 471 11.45 -36.67 17.04
N ASP A 472 11.51 -35.37 16.76
CA ASP A 472 10.59 -34.37 17.30
C ASP A 472 9.23 -34.42 16.56
N ASN A 473 8.24 -33.70 17.06
CA ASN A 473 6.88 -33.74 16.51
C ASN A 473 6.83 -33.22 15.06
N LEU A 474 6.30 -34.01 14.12
CA LEU A 474 6.11 -33.61 12.74
C LEU A 474 4.94 -32.60 12.63
N LEU A 475 5.23 -31.35 12.28
CA LEU A 475 4.23 -30.30 12.09
C LEU A 475 3.60 -30.34 10.69
N ALA A 476 4.39 -30.66 9.68
CA ALA A 476 3.91 -30.77 8.30
C ALA A 476 4.84 -31.66 7.46
N SER A 477 4.24 -32.40 6.53
CA SER A 477 4.90 -33.05 5.40
C SER A 477 4.26 -32.52 4.12
N VAL A 478 5.05 -31.88 3.27
CA VAL A 478 4.59 -31.21 2.05
C VAL A 478 5.21 -31.92 0.85
N THR A 479 4.39 -32.59 0.05
CA THR A 479 4.77 -33.11 -1.28
C THR A 479 4.48 -32.04 -2.33
N PHE A 480 5.34 -31.92 -3.34
CA PHE A 480 5.17 -30.89 -4.36
C PHE A 480 4.66 -31.42 -5.69
N ARG A 481 3.61 -30.76 -6.16
CA ARG A 481 3.09 -30.76 -7.52
C ARG A 481 3.34 -29.40 -8.15
N ASN A 482 3.32 -29.29 -9.47
CA ASN A 482 3.47 -27.99 -10.12
C ASN A 482 2.40 -26.99 -9.60
N SER A 483 2.83 -25.78 -9.23
CA SER A 483 1.99 -24.74 -8.61
C SER A 483 1.35 -25.08 -7.24
N THR A 484 1.98 -25.94 -6.42
CA THR A 484 1.50 -26.24 -5.05
C THR A 484 1.57 -25.02 -4.13
N LYS A 485 0.45 -24.70 -3.45
CA LYS A 485 0.33 -23.62 -2.46
C LYS A 485 0.19 -24.20 -1.05
N ALA A 486 1.31 -24.53 -0.43
CA ALA A 486 1.32 -25.07 0.94
C ALA A 486 1.16 -23.97 2.00
N GLN A 487 0.36 -24.24 3.03
CA GLN A 487 0.12 -23.30 4.13
C GLN A 487 1.38 -23.09 4.98
N SER A 488 1.55 -21.90 5.56
CA SER A 488 2.64 -21.63 6.50
C SER A 488 2.54 -22.49 7.77
N VAL A 489 3.69 -22.92 8.30
CA VAL A 489 3.81 -23.78 9.48
C VAL A 489 4.58 -23.05 10.57
N THR A 490 4.08 -23.07 11.81
CA THR A 490 4.68 -22.36 12.95
C THR A 490 5.04 -23.35 14.05
N SER A 491 6.24 -23.21 14.63
CA SER A 491 6.68 -24.01 15.78
C SER A 491 5.94 -23.65 17.07
N THR A 492 5.89 -24.59 18.03
CA THR A 492 5.53 -24.25 19.42
C THR A 492 6.76 -23.89 20.25
N ARG A 493 7.95 -24.25 19.76
CA ARG A 493 9.26 -24.00 20.41
C ARG A 493 10.08 -22.96 19.63
N ASN A 494 11.24 -22.60 20.16
CA ASN A 494 12.21 -21.71 19.51
C ASN A 494 13.15 -22.41 18.51
N THR A 495 12.83 -23.64 18.10
CA THR A 495 13.64 -24.44 17.15
C THR A 495 12.75 -25.15 16.13
N LEU A 496 13.20 -25.22 14.89
CA LEU A 496 12.61 -26.03 13.83
C LEU A 496 13.67 -26.86 13.12
N PHE A 497 13.37 -28.14 12.92
CA PHE A 497 14.17 -29.01 12.06
C PHE A 497 13.43 -29.22 10.75
N ILE A 498 14.07 -28.93 9.62
CA ILE A 498 13.49 -29.06 8.29
C ILE A 498 14.32 -30.09 7.51
N THR A 499 13.67 -31.07 6.89
CA THR A 499 14.32 -32.02 5.97
C THR A 499 13.78 -31.84 4.56
N TYR A 500 14.66 -31.91 3.57
CA TYR A 500 14.33 -31.93 2.16
C TYR A 500 14.81 -33.22 1.52
N ASN A 501 13.93 -33.86 0.75
CA ASN A 501 14.23 -35.07 0.00
C ASN A 501 13.69 -34.93 -1.44
N ALA A 502 14.55 -35.14 -2.44
CA ALA A 502 14.19 -35.14 -3.85
C ALA A 502 14.66 -36.42 -4.53
N GLU A 503 13.75 -37.10 -5.24
CA GLU A 503 14.11 -38.29 -6.04
C GLU A 503 15.14 -37.96 -7.14
N PRO A 504 16.02 -38.92 -7.51
CA PRO A 504 16.93 -38.76 -8.63
C PRO A 504 16.22 -38.33 -9.92
N ARG A 505 16.92 -37.55 -10.77
CA ARG A 505 16.42 -37.09 -12.07
C ARG A 505 15.04 -36.43 -12.01
N THR A 506 14.92 -35.48 -11.10
CA THR A 506 13.75 -34.61 -10.95
C THR A 506 14.23 -33.17 -10.99
N GLU A 507 13.67 -32.36 -11.87
CA GLU A 507 13.83 -30.91 -11.84
C GLU A 507 12.83 -30.29 -10.87
N VAL A 508 13.35 -29.62 -9.84
CA VAL A 508 12.55 -28.92 -8.85
C VAL A 508 13.26 -27.66 -8.40
N VAL A 509 12.50 -26.58 -8.23
CA VAL A 509 12.94 -25.37 -7.53
C VAL A 509 11.83 -24.96 -6.57
N THR A 510 12.12 -25.01 -5.27
CA THR A 510 11.24 -24.56 -4.20
C THR A 510 11.90 -23.42 -3.44
N PHE A 511 11.14 -22.37 -3.14
CA PHE A 511 11.56 -21.29 -2.25
C PHE A 511 10.80 -21.39 -0.93
N ILE A 512 11.51 -21.39 0.21
CA ILE A 512 10.89 -21.22 1.54
C ILE A 512 11.51 -20.04 2.27
N ARG A 513 10.72 -19.37 3.11
CA ARG A 513 11.16 -18.28 3.98
C ARG A 513 10.89 -18.65 5.43
N VAL A 514 11.92 -18.66 6.25
CA VAL A 514 11.80 -18.81 7.70
C VAL A 514 11.79 -17.41 8.33
N THR A 515 10.81 -17.16 9.17
CA THR A 515 10.61 -15.92 9.94
C THR A 515 10.63 -16.22 11.44
N SER A 516 10.97 -15.23 12.26
CA SER A 516 10.88 -15.32 13.73
C SER A 516 9.93 -14.25 14.27
N GLY A 517 9.22 -14.56 15.35
CA GLY A 517 8.33 -13.62 16.03
C GLY A 517 7.85 -14.10 17.39
N TYR A 518 7.38 -13.18 18.24
CA TYR A 518 6.76 -13.50 19.53
C TYR A 518 5.44 -14.31 19.40
N ARG A 519 4.84 -14.32 18.21
CA ARG A 519 3.61 -15.03 17.85
C ARG A 519 3.71 -15.52 16.41
N LYS A 520 2.75 -16.32 15.97
CA LYS A 520 2.59 -16.73 14.58
C LYS A 520 2.56 -15.52 13.63
N TRP A 521 3.21 -15.67 12.48
CA TRP A 521 3.22 -14.68 11.41
C TRP A 521 1.95 -14.77 10.56
N TYR A 522 0.90 -14.04 10.95
CA TYR A 522 -0.35 -13.94 10.20
C TYR A 522 -0.18 -13.20 8.87
N ASP A 523 -1.04 -13.50 7.89
CA ASP A 523 -1.11 -12.71 6.64
C ASP A 523 -1.79 -11.37 6.90
N LEU A 524 -2.92 -11.42 7.61
CA LEU A 524 -3.72 -10.30 8.06
C LEU A 524 -4.15 -10.52 9.51
N ASN A 525 -3.92 -9.50 10.33
CA ASN A 525 -4.35 -9.41 11.72
C ASN A 525 -5.17 -8.13 11.89
N ILE A 526 -6.40 -8.25 12.39
CA ILE A 526 -7.28 -7.13 12.69
C ILE A 526 -7.72 -7.28 14.15
N THR A 527 -7.38 -6.31 15.00
CA THR A 527 -7.72 -6.30 16.43
C THR A 527 -8.39 -4.99 16.82
N ASP A 528 -9.35 -5.06 17.74
CA ASP A 528 -10.01 -3.89 18.36
C ASP A 528 -10.61 -2.91 17.33
N SER A 529 -11.00 -3.44 16.16
CA SER A 529 -11.34 -2.65 14.97
C SER A 529 -12.76 -2.93 14.49
N THR A 530 -13.46 -1.90 14.04
CA THR A 530 -14.84 -1.97 13.55
C THR A 530 -14.87 -1.85 12.03
N VAL A 531 -15.48 -2.82 11.33
CA VAL A 531 -15.67 -2.83 9.88
C VAL A 531 -17.14 -3.05 9.54
N GLU A 532 -17.89 -1.96 9.31
CA GLU A 532 -19.35 -1.93 9.26
C GLU A 532 -19.87 -1.04 8.12
N ASP A 533 -21.13 -1.19 7.71
CA ASP A 533 -21.84 -0.30 6.76
C ASP A 533 -21.12 0.02 5.44
N ASN A 534 -20.21 -0.84 4.99
CA ASN A 534 -19.60 -0.76 3.67
C ASN A 534 -20.57 -1.31 2.61
N ASN A 535 -20.61 -0.69 1.43
CA ASN A 535 -21.47 -1.12 0.32
C ASN A 535 -21.05 -2.50 -0.23
N GLY A 536 -19.75 -2.82 -0.23
CA GLY A 536 -19.25 -4.16 -0.53
C GLY A 536 -19.40 -5.13 0.65
N ARG A 537 -18.40 -5.99 0.83
CA ARG A 537 -18.26 -6.90 1.98
C ARG A 537 -17.47 -6.22 3.10
N GLY A 538 -17.48 -6.80 4.30
CA GLY A 538 -16.67 -6.29 5.42
C GLY A 538 -15.18 -6.50 5.18
N ILE A 539 -14.70 -7.73 5.37
CA ILE A 539 -13.30 -8.13 5.18
C ILE A 539 -13.26 -9.22 4.10
N VAL A 540 -12.37 -9.05 3.12
CA VAL A 540 -12.19 -9.96 1.98
C VAL A 540 -10.73 -10.34 1.86
N ILE A 541 -10.47 -11.63 1.67
CA ILE A 541 -9.12 -12.19 1.64
C ILE A 541 -9.03 -13.14 0.45
N GLU A 542 -8.10 -12.86 -0.45
CA GLU A 542 -7.83 -13.65 -1.65
C GLU A 542 -6.44 -14.30 -1.54
N ASN A 543 -6.33 -15.56 -1.94
CA ASN A 543 -5.09 -16.36 -1.95
C ASN A 543 -4.38 -16.54 -0.57
N LEU A 544 -5.12 -16.56 0.55
CA LEU A 544 -4.56 -16.75 1.89
C LEU A 544 -3.52 -17.90 1.95
N ARG A 545 -2.38 -17.64 2.58
CA ARG A 545 -1.24 -18.57 2.64
C ARG A 545 -0.84 -18.93 4.08
N SER A 546 -0.99 -17.99 5.02
CA SER A 546 -0.79 -18.22 6.44
C SER A 546 -2.14 -18.43 7.12
N GLN A 547 -2.41 -17.68 8.18
CA GLN A 547 -3.69 -17.59 8.88
C GLN A 547 -4.10 -16.12 9.00
N ILE A 548 -5.38 -15.93 9.29
CA ILE A 548 -6.01 -14.67 9.65
C ILE A 548 -6.14 -14.63 11.17
N HIS A 549 -6.05 -13.45 11.76
CA HIS A 549 -6.49 -13.20 13.13
C HIS A 549 -7.48 -12.03 13.13
N LEU A 550 -8.67 -12.23 13.69
CA LEU A 550 -9.74 -11.25 13.77
C LEU A 550 -10.25 -11.28 15.23
N LEU A 551 -10.20 -10.14 15.93
CA LEU A 551 -10.71 -9.95 17.29
C LEU A 551 -11.44 -8.61 17.42
#